data_AF-A0A2D6TPJ4-F1
#
_entry.id   AF-A0A2D6TPJ4-F1
#
_cell.length_a   1.000
_cell.length_b   1.000
_cell.length_c   1.000
_cell.angle_alpha   90.00
_cell.angle_beta   90.00
_cell.angle_gamma   90.00
#
_symmetry.space_group_name_H-M   'P 1'
#
loop_
_entity.id
_entity.type
_entity.pdbx_description
1 polymer ?
#
loop_
_entity_poly.entity_id
_entity_poly.type
_entity_poly.pdbx_seq_one_letter_code
_entity_poly.pdbx_strand_id
1 'polypeptide(L)'
;MAVGITLLIILVLSIAIWVIIEIKRLKHKLFAIFLIGLLLFAYFGSVMAFKGKDVDYKTVPGLIDATKIYFSWLGFIFTNMKTLTAGAVQMDWESNETIKS
;
A
#
# COMPACT_ATOMS: atom_id res chain seq x y z
N MET A 1 24.68 15.09 0.68
CA MET A 1 24.35 14.04 1.67
C MET A 1 23.52 14.58 2.85
N ALA A 2 23.87 15.71 3.46
CA ALA A 2 23.16 16.25 4.64
C ALA A 2 21.67 16.62 4.40
N VAL A 3 21.35 17.34 3.31
CA VAL A 3 19.97 17.83 3.05
C VAL A 3 18.96 16.68 2.89
N GLY A 4 19.35 15.60 2.20
CA GLY A 4 18.47 14.45 1.98
C GLY A 4 18.12 13.72 3.27
N ILE A 5 19.09 13.56 4.18
CA ILE A 5 18.89 12.93 5.49
C ILE A 5 17.98 13.80 6.36
N THR A 6 18.19 15.13 6.38
CA THR A 6 17.34 16.06 7.13
C THR A 6 15.88 16.01 6.67
N LEU A 7 15.63 15.98 5.35
CA LEU A 7 14.27 15.85 4.81
C LEU A 7 13.61 14.52 5.15
N LEU A 8 14.38 13.43 5.13
CA LEU A 8 13.87 12.09 5.50
C LEU A 8 13.49 12.04 6.99
N ILE A 9 14.30 12.63 7.88
CA ILE A 9 13.99 12.75 9.31
C ILE A 9 12.72 13.58 9.52
N ILE A 10 12.59 14.73 8.86
CA ILE A 10 11.38 15.58 8.97
C ILE A 10 10.14 14.84 8.50
N LEU A 11 10.24 14.08 7.41
CA LEU A 11 9.14 13.28 6.87
C LEU A 11 8.69 12.21 7.89
N VAL A 12 9.63 11.46 8.46
CA VAL A 12 9.34 10.42 9.46
C VAL A 12 8.70 11.03 10.71
N LEU A 13 9.24 12.15 11.21
CA LEU A 13 8.67 12.85 12.37
C LEU A 13 7.25 13.36 12.10
N SER A 14 7.00 13.89 10.91
CA SER A 14 5.68 14.39 10.51
C SER A 14 4.64 13.26 10.46
N ILE A 15 5.00 12.11 9.88
CA ILE A 15 4.14 10.92 9.85
C ILE A 15 3.86 10.43 11.27
N ALA A 16 4.89 10.35 12.12
CA ALA A 16 4.74 9.91 13.51
C ALA A 16 3.78 10.81 14.31
N ILE A 17 3.92 12.13 14.21
CA ILE A 17 3.04 13.09 14.86
C ILE A 17 1.59 12.92 14.36
N TRP A 18 1.40 12.83 13.05
CA TRP A 18 0.07 12.65 12.46
C TRP A 18 -0.60 11.37 12.98
N VAL A 19 0.13 10.24 13.01
CA VAL A 19 -0.37 8.97 13.54
C VAL A 19 -0.78 9.10 15.01
N ILE A 20 0.03 9.75 15.85
CA ILE A 20 -0.29 9.94 17.29
C ILE A 20 -1.55 10.79 17.49
N ILE A 21 -1.71 11.85 16.71
CA ILE A 21 -2.91 12.69 16.76
C ILE A 21 -4.15 11.88 16.34
N GLU A 22 -4.03 11.10 15.27
CA GLU A 22 -5.12 10.29 14.74
C GLU A 22 -5.52 9.15 15.69
N ILE A 23 -4.56 8.54 16.41
CA ILE A 23 -4.80 7.55 17.48
C ILE A 23 -5.70 8.10 18.58
N LYS A 24 -5.53 9.38 18.95
CA LYS A 24 -6.36 10.03 19.97
C LYS A 24 -7.76 10.34 19.47
N ARG A 25 -7.92 10.58 18.18
CA ARG A 25 -9.19 10.93 17.54
C ARG A 25 -10.05 9.72 17.22
N LEU A 26 -9.44 8.66 16.71
CA LEU A 26 -10.13 7.41 16.37
C LEU A 26 -10.34 6.59 17.64
N LYS A 27 -11.52 5.94 17.74
CA LYS A 27 -11.76 4.97 18.82
C LYS A 27 -10.61 3.96 18.79
N HIS A 28 -9.88 3.82 19.90
CA HIS A 28 -8.63 3.03 19.96
C HIS A 28 -8.74 1.63 19.35
N LYS A 29 -9.92 1.01 19.42
CA LYS A 29 -10.22 -0.30 18.78
C LYS A 29 -10.17 -0.25 17.25
N LEU A 30 -10.75 0.77 16.61
CA LEU A 30 -10.74 0.90 15.15
C LEU A 30 -9.32 1.22 14.64
N PHE A 31 -8.61 2.08 15.34
CA PHE A 31 -7.22 2.39 14.99
C PHE A 31 -6.32 1.16 15.10
N ALA A 32 -6.46 0.35 16.15
CA ALA A 32 -5.69 -0.89 16.30
C ALA A 32 -5.95 -1.88 15.15
N ILE A 33 -7.21 -2.08 14.76
CA ILE A 33 -7.57 -2.95 13.62
C ILE A 33 -6.98 -2.40 12.33
N PHE A 34 -7.10 -1.09 12.10
CA PHE A 34 -6.50 -0.43 10.94
C PHE A 34 -4.98 -0.61 10.90
N LEU A 35 -4.29 -0.41 12.03
CA LEU A 35 -2.84 -0.54 12.11
C LEU A 35 -2.38 -1.98 11.87
N ILE A 36 -3.08 -2.97 12.44
CA ILE A 36 -2.83 -4.39 12.16
C ILE A 36 -3.01 -4.67 10.67
N GLY A 37 -4.11 -4.21 10.07
CA GLY A 37 -4.36 -4.33 8.65
C GLY A 37 -3.27 -3.70 7.79
N LEU A 38 -2.80 -2.51 8.18
CA LEU A 38 -1.72 -1.79 7.50
C LEU A 38 -0.39 -2.54 7.59
N LEU A 39 -0.06 -3.09 8.75
CA LEU A 39 1.15 -3.91 8.94
C LEU A 39 1.11 -5.19 8.12
N LEU A 40 -0.04 -5.89 8.12
CA LEU A 40 -0.23 -7.09 7.30
C LEU A 40 -0.13 -6.74 5.81
N PHE A 41 -0.79 -5.66 5.36
CA PHE A 41 -0.71 -5.19 4.00
C PHE A 41 0.74 -4.87 3.58
N ALA A 42 1.48 -4.17 4.43
CA ALA A 42 2.88 -3.85 4.19
C ALA A 42 3.76 -5.10 4.11
N TYR A 43 3.55 -6.06 5.02
CA TYR A 43 4.29 -7.32 5.04
C TYR A 43 4.02 -8.17 3.79
N PHE A 44 2.77 -8.51 3.52
CA PHE A 44 2.40 -9.31 2.35
C PHE A 44 2.74 -8.61 1.04
N GLY A 45 2.56 -7.28 1.01
CA GLY A 45 2.95 -6.49 -0.14
C GLY A 45 4.44 -6.53 -0.40
N SER A 46 5.25 -6.47 0.65
CA SER A 46 6.71 -6.60 0.52
C SER A 46 7.10 -7.99 0.01
N VAL A 47 6.51 -9.05 0.58
CA VAL A 47 6.75 -10.43 0.13
C VAL A 47 6.44 -10.60 -1.37
N MET A 48 5.34 -10.02 -1.84
CA MET A 48 4.97 -10.08 -3.26
C MET A 48 5.86 -9.19 -4.14
N ALA A 49 6.10 -7.95 -3.72
CA ALA A 49 6.86 -6.97 -4.49
C ALA A 49 8.33 -7.38 -4.70
N PHE A 50 8.93 -8.02 -3.70
CA PHE A 50 10.34 -8.43 -3.72
C PHE A 50 10.55 -9.89 -4.13
N LYS A 51 9.48 -10.65 -4.43
CA LYS A 51 9.60 -12.04 -4.87
C LYS A 51 10.54 -12.15 -6.08
N GLY A 52 11.61 -12.93 -5.95
CA GLY A 52 12.59 -13.17 -7.00
C GLY A 52 13.52 -11.98 -7.31
N LYS A 53 13.55 -10.95 -6.46
CA LYS A 53 14.49 -9.82 -6.59
C LYS A 53 15.54 -9.90 -5.49
N ASP A 54 16.80 -9.72 -5.86
CA ASP A 54 17.90 -9.58 -4.91
C ASP A 54 18.08 -8.09 -4.60
N VAL A 55 17.76 -7.70 -3.36
CA VAL A 55 17.80 -6.31 -2.91
C VAL A 55 18.72 -6.24 -1.69
N ASP A 56 19.79 -5.46 -1.80
CA ASP A 56 20.70 -5.26 -0.68
C ASP A 56 20.19 -4.18 0.27
N TYR A 57 19.40 -4.59 1.27
CA TYR A 57 18.84 -3.71 2.29
C TYR A 57 19.89 -3.06 3.22
N LYS A 58 21.17 -3.46 3.14
CA LYS A 58 22.24 -2.91 3.99
C LYS A 58 22.87 -1.66 3.39
N THR A 59 22.53 -1.32 2.15
CA THR A 59 23.09 -0.18 1.44
C THR A 59 22.04 0.88 1.15
N VAL A 60 22.44 2.15 1.15
CA VAL A 60 21.54 3.26 0.79
C VAL A 60 20.97 3.09 -0.62
N PRO A 61 21.75 2.72 -1.66
CA PRO A 61 21.20 2.42 -2.98
C PRO A 61 20.16 1.29 -2.95
N GLY A 62 20.44 0.19 -2.25
CA GLY A 62 19.48 -0.92 -2.16
C GLY A 62 18.18 -0.54 -1.43
N LEU A 63 18.23 0.37 -0.44
CA LEU A 63 17.01 0.93 0.18
C LEU A 63 16.21 1.81 -0.80
N ILE A 64 16.88 2.59 -1.65
CA ILE A 64 16.23 3.38 -2.70
C ILE A 64 15.55 2.45 -3.71
N ASP A 65 16.25 1.40 -4.14
CA ASP A 65 15.71 0.43 -5.09
C ASP A 65 14.55 -0.36 -4.47
N ALA A 66 14.67 -0.77 -3.20
CA ALA A 66 13.59 -1.41 -2.45
C ALA A 66 12.32 -0.54 -2.46
N THR A 67 12.48 0.75 -2.16
CA THR A 67 11.39 1.72 -2.15
C THR A 67 10.74 1.85 -3.52
N LYS A 68 11.54 2.02 -4.58
CA LYS A 68 11.01 2.12 -5.96
C LYS A 68 10.24 0.87 -6.36
N ILE A 69 10.78 -0.32 -6.08
CA ILE A 69 10.14 -1.60 -6.38
C ILE A 69 8.80 -1.70 -5.65
N TYR A 70 8.76 -1.41 -4.35
CA TYR A 70 7.55 -1.49 -3.55
C TYR A 70 6.47 -0.53 -4.05
N PHE A 71 6.81 0.75 -4.29
CA PHE A 71 5.86 1.74 -4.78
C PHE A 71 5.42 1.48 -6.22
N SER A 72 6.27 0.90 -7.07
CA SER A 72 5.89 0.47 -8.42
C SER A 72 4.87 -0.67 -8.37
N TRP A 73 5.10 -1.69 -7.53
CA TRP A 73 4.15 -2.77 -7.30
C TRP A 73 2.82 -2.25 -6.72
N LEU A 74 2.88 -1.31 -5.77
CA LEU A 74 1.69 -0.66 -5.20
C LEU A 74 0.88 0.06 -6.28
N GLY A 75 1.53 0.85 -7.14
CA GLY A 75 0.90 1.52 -8.27
C GLY A 75 0.24 0.55 -9.25
N PHE A 76 0.89 -0.59 -9.52
CA PHE A 76 0.32 -1.65 -10.35
C PHE A 76 -0.95 -2.25 -9.75
N ILE A 77 -1.01 -2.46 -8.43
CA ILE A 77 -2.25 -2.91 -7.76
C ILE A 77 -3.37 -1.90 -7.94
N PHE A 78 -3.11 -0.61 -7.72
CA PHE A 78 -4.14 0.42 -7.90
C PHE A 78 -4.68 0.44 -9.33
N THR A 79 -3.80 0.33 -10.34
CA THR A 79 -4.21 0.24 -11.74
C THR A 79 -5.07 -1.00 -11.99
N ASN A 80 -4.66 -2.18 -11.52
CA ASN A 80 -5.45 -3.41 -11.71
C ASN A 80 -6.79 -3.36 -10.98
N MET A 81 -6.82 -2.85 -9.75
CA MET A 81 -8.05 -2.69 -8.98
C MET A 81 -9.03 -1.73 -9.68
N LYS A 82 -8.52 -0.65 -10.28
CA LYS A 82 -9.31 0.24 -11.13
C LYS A 82 -9.86 -0.51 -12.34
N THR A 83 -9.04 -1.28 -13.04
CA THR A 83 -9.49 -2.07 -14.21
C THR A 83 -10.55 -3.08 -13.83
N LEU A 84 -10.37 -3.81 -12.71
CA LEU A 84 -11.34 -4.78 -12.22
C LEU A 84 -12.66 -4.12 -11.82
N THR A 85 -12.61 -3.01 -11.08
CA THR A 85 -13.82 -2.28 -10.68
C THR A 85 -14.53 -1.65 -11.87
N ALA A 86 -13.79 -1.07 -12.82
CA ALA A 86 -14.35 -0.57 -14.07
C ALA A 86 -15.01 -1.69 -14.89
N GLY A 87 -14.35 -2.85 -15.00
CA GLY A 87 -14.92 -4.02 -15.67
C GLY A 87 -16.19 -4.51 -14.99
N ALA A 88 -16.22 -4.59 -13.66
CA ALA A 88 -17.41 -4.97 -12.91
C ALA A 88 -18.56 -3.97 -13.09
N VAL A 89 -18.27 -2.66 -13.12
CA VAL A 89 -19.31 -1.64 -13.39
C VAL A 89 -19.87 -1.75 -14.80
N GLN A 90 -19.07 -2.16 -15.78
CA GLN A 90 -19.47 -2.32 -17.17
C GLN A 90 -20.16 -3.66 -17.46
N MET A 91 -20.12 -4.62 -16.53
CA MET A 91 -20.84 -5.88 -16.68
C MET A 91 -22.35 -5.61 -16.72
N ASP A 92 -23.02 -6.26 -17.66
CA ASP A 92 -24.47 -6.37 -17.63
C ASP A 92 -24.84 -7.32 -16.49
N TRP A 93 -25.45 -6.77 -15.45
CA TRP A 93 -25.88 -7.51 -14.27
C TRP A 93 -27.31 -8.05 -14.41
N GLU A 94 -27.98 -7.78 -15.54
CA GLU A 94 -29.30 -8.35 -15.81
C GLU A 94 -29.20 -9.89 -15.87
N SER A 95 -30.16 -10.55 -15.23
CA SER A 95 -30.27 -12.00 -15.26
C SER A 95 -30.49 -12.46 -16.70
N ASN A 96 -29.69 -13.42 -17.16
CA ASN A 96 -29.81 -13.99 -18.49
C ASN A 96 -31.20 -14.61 -18.70
N GLU A 97 -32.12 -13.90 -19.36
CA GLU A 97 -33.50 -14.35 -19.59
C GLU A 97 -33.62 -15.50 -20.63
N THR A 98 -32.50 -15.97 -21.18
CA THR A 98 -32.47 -17.06 -22.18
C THR A 98 -32.94 -18.41 -21.63
N ILE A 99 -33.12 -18.55 -20.30
CA ILE A 99 -33.81 -19.70 -19.68
C ILE A 99 -35.22 -19.28 -19.26
N LYS A 100 -36.11 -19.05 -20.23
CA LYS A 100 -37.57 -19.14 -20.01
C LYS A 100 -38.09 -20.28 -20.89
N SER A 101 -38.41 -21.40 -20.23
CA SER A 101 -39.08 -22.57 -20.81
C SER A 101 -40.53 -22.27 -21.16
#